data_AF-A0A2E4N2N8-F1
#
_entry.id   AF-A0A2E4N2N8-F1
#
_cell.length_a   1.000
_cell.length_b   1.000
_cell.length_c   1.000
_cell.angle_alpha   90.00
_cell.angle_beta   90.00
_cell.angle_gamma   90.00
#
_symmetry.space_group_name_H-M   'P 1'
#
loop_
_entity.id
_entity.type
_entity.pdbx_description
1 polymer ?
#
loop_
_entity_poly.entity_id
_entity_poly.type
_entity_poly.pdbx_seq_one_letter_code
_entity_poly.pdbx_strand_id
1 'polypeptide(L)'
;MAAKKKKSDKNWIQKAVDPKKKGAFSAKAKKAGMTTEAYAKKVTAPGSKASKETKDQARFALNVGKLRKKSAKKKSSRKSK
;
A
#
# COMPACT_ATOMS: atom_id res chain seq x y z
N MET A 1 -35.54 -18.51 20.54
CA MET A 1 -34.84 -17.20 20.59
C MET A 1 -34.23 -16.92 19.22
N ALA A 2 -34.74 -15.95 18.47
CA ALA A 2 -34.29 -15.69 17.10
C ALA A 2 -32.88 -15.09 17.08
N ALA A 3 -31.92 -15.81 16.48
CA ALA A 3 -30.55 -15.36 16.31
C ALA A 3 -30.52 -14.15 15.35
N LYS A 4 -30.42 -12.95 15.92
CA LYS A 4 -30.33 -11.68 15.20
C LYS A 4 -28.95 -11.62 14.49
N LYS A 5 -28.93 -12.01 13.21
CA LYS A 5 -27.75 -11.97 12.32
C LYS A 5 -27.15 -10.56 12.33
N LYS A 6 -26.03 -10.35 13.05
CA LYS A 6 -25.32 -9.06 13.10
C LYS A 6 -24.89 -8.69 11.68
N LYS A 7 -25.45 -7.61 11.14
CA LYS A 7 -25.02 -7.01 9.87
C LYS A 7 -23.56 -6.57 10.05
N SER A 8 -22.65 -7.09 9.23
CA SER A 8 -21.24 -6.71 9.21
C SER A 8 -21.14 -5.19 9.04
N ASP A 9 -20.46 -4.53 9.98
CA ASP A 9 -20.17 -3.10 9.92
C ASP A 9 -19.50 -2.78 8.58
N LYS A 10 -20.16 -2.05 7.68
CA LYS A 10 -19.64 -1.76 6.33
C LYS A 10 -18.28 -1.05 6.35
N ASN A 11 -17.92 -0.46 7.49
CA ASN A 11 -16.67 0.27 7.71
C ASN A 11 -15.66 -0.47 8.62
N TRP A 12 -15.84 -1.78 8.87
CA TRP A 12 -14.97 -2.54 9.75
C TRP A 12 -13.49 -2.49 9.32
N ILE A 13 -13.23 -2.52 8.01
CA ILE A 13 -11.89 -2.40 7.42
C ILE A 13 -11.27 -1.03 7.69
N GLN A 14 -12.06 0.05 7.64
CA GLN A 14 -11.55 1.40 7.90
C GLN A 14 -11.16 1.58 9.38
N LYS A 15 -11.92 0.95 10.29
CA LYS A 15 -11.58 0.92 11.72
C LYS A 15 -10.34 0.09 12.04
N ALA A 16 -10.05 -0.94 11.25
CA ALA A 16 -8.86 -1.78 11.42
C ALA A 16 -7.57 -1.08 10.96
N VAL A 17 -7.66 -0.04 10.14
CA VAL A 17 -6.49 0.74 9.72
C VAL A 17 -6.22 1.84 10.74
N ASP A 18 -5.07 1.76 11.41
CA ASP A 18 -4.64 2.80 12.34
C ASP A 18 -4.45 4.14 11.59
N PRO A 19 -5.25 5.18 11.89
CA PRO A 19 -5.20 6.44 11.15
C PRO A 19 -3.90 7.21 11.41
N LYS A 20 -3.22 6.97 12.52
CA LYS A 20 -1.94 7.62 12.86
C LYS A 20 -0.80 7.09 11.98
N LYS A 21 -0.92 5.86 11.48
CA LYS A 21 0.05 5.25 10.55
C LYS A 21 -0.23 5.58 9.09
N LYS A 22 -1.37 6.19 8.76
CA LYS A 22 -1.72 6.53 7.38
C LYS A 22 -0.69 7.51 6.80
N GLY A 23 -0.06 7.12 5.69
CA GLY A 23 0.95 7.95 5.02
C GLY A 23 2.33 7.99 5.68
N ALA A 24 2.54 7.30 6.82
CA ALA A 24 3.82 7.30 7.54
C ALA A 24 4.99 6.83 6.65
N PHE A 25 4.75 5.84 5.79
CA PHE A 25 5.76 5.36 4.84
C PHE A 25 6.12 6.41 3.77
N SER A 26 5.12 7.16 3.27
CA SER A 26 5.35 8.24 2.31
C SER A 26 6.10 9.41 2.96
N ALA A 27 5.79 9.73 4.22
CA ALA A 27 6.52 10.74 4.99
C ALA A 27 8.00 10.35 5.18
N LYS A 28 8.30 9.08 5.49
CA LYS A 28 9.69 8.57 5.56
C LYS A 28 10.41 8.70 4.21
N ALA A 29 9.74 8.36 3.11
CA ALA A 29 10.30 8.51 1.78
C ALA A 29 10.62 9.98 1.45
N LYS A 30 9.68 10.89 1.73
CA LYS A 30 9.86 12.34 1.54
C LYS A 30 11.02 12.89 2.38
N LYS A 31 11.12 12.49 3.65
CA LYS A 31 12.25 12.85 4.52
C LYS A 31 13.59 12.38 3.97
N ALA A 32 13.61 11.23 3.30
CA ALA A 32 14.80 10.72 2.63
C ALA A 32 15.07 11.37 1.25
N GLY A 33 14.27 12.35 0.82
CA GLY A 33 14.36 12.95 -0.51
C GLY A 33 14.01 11.99 -1.65
N MET A 34 13.31 10.89 -1.34
CA MET A 34 13.03 9.81 -2.29
C MET A 34 11.54 9.74 -2.63
N THR A 35 11.24 9.30 -3.84
CA THR A 35 9.90 8.86 -4.17
C THR A 35 9.54 7.63 -3.34
N THR A 36 8.24 7.41 -3.11
CA THR A 36 7.78 6.23 -2.36
C THR A 36 8.24 4.91 -2.99
N GLU A 37 8.34 4.84 -4.32
CA GLU A 37 8.84 3.66 -5.04
C GLU A 37 10.36 3.49 -4.87
N ALA A 38 11.15 4.57 -4.93
CA ALA A 38 12.59 4.51 -4.72
C ALA A 38 12.94 4.15 -3.26
N TYR A 39 12.24 4.74 -2.30
CA TYR A 39 12.40 4.40 -0.88
C TYR A 39 12.04 2.94 -0.62
N ALA A 40 10.95 2.44 -1.22
CA ALA A 40 10.57 1.04 -1.13
C ALA A 40 11.69 0.10 -1.62
N LYS A 41 12.27 0.37 -2.79
CA LYS A 41 13.41 -0.41 -3.33
C LYS A 41 14.60 -0.40 -2.37
N LYS A 42 14.95 0.77 -1.81
CA LYS A 42 16.06 0.93 -0.86
C LYS A 42 15.85 0.10 0.42
N VAL A 43 14.65 0.11 1.00
CA VAL A 43 14.39 -0.61 2.26
C VAL A 43 14.19 -2.12 2.06
N THR A 44 13.89 -2.57 0.84
CA THR A 44 13.82 -4.00 0.49
C THR A 44 15.13 -4.59 0.00
N ALA A 45 16.18 -3.78 -0.19
CA ALA A 45 17.47 -4.24 -0.68
C ALA A 45 18.15 -5.21 0.32
N PRO A 46 18.95 -6.18 -0.17
CA PRO A 46 19.73 -7.06 0.69
C PRO A 46 20.67 -6.21 1.57
N GLY A 47 20.79 -6.56 2.85
CA GLY A 47 21.54 -5.77 3.84
C GLY A 47 20.78 -4.58 4.45
N SER A 48 19.54 -4.31 4.05
CA SER A 48 18.76 -3.22 4.64
C SER A 48 18.38 -3.51 6.10
N LYS A 49 18.80 -2.60 7.00
CA LYS A 49 18.47 -2.58 8.43
C LYS A 49 17.05 -2.11 8.76
N ALA A 50 16.19 -1.93 7.74
CA ALA A 50 14.81 -1.53 7.96
C ALA A 50 14.02 -2.59 8.75
N SER A 51 13.16 -2.15 9.66
CA SER A 51 12.26 -3.01 10.43
C SER A 51 11.33 -3.80 9.52
N LYS A 52 10.90 -4.98 9.97
CA LYS A 52 9.96 -5.86 9.25
C LYS A 52 8.70 -5.12 8.79
N GLU A 53 8.12 -4.27 9.65
CA GLU A 53 6.94 -3.47 9.29
C GLU A 53 7.22 -2.53 8.10
N THR A 54 8.40 -1.91 8.06
CA THR A 54 8.78 -1.00 6.96
C THR A 54 9.07 -1.78 5.66
N LYS A 55 9.63 -2.99 5.77
CA LYS A 55 9.81 -3.90 4.64
C LYS A 55 8.48 -4.38 4.08
N ASP A 56 7.51 -4.72 4.92
CA ASP A 56 6.16 -5.13 4.51
C ASP A 56 5.42 -3.98 3.81
N GLN A 57 5.49 -2.75 4.35
CA GLN A 57 4.94 -1.55 3.71
C GLN A 57 5.59 -1.27 2.34
N ALA A 58 6.90 -1.48 2.21
CA ALA A 58 7.62 -1.30 0.96
C ALA A 58 7.22 -2.33 -0.10
N ARG A 59 7.10 -3.61 0.27
CA ARG A 59 6.60 -4.66 -0.62
C ARG A 59 5.20 -4.35 -1.13
N PHE A 60 4.32 -3.91 -0.23
CA PHE A 60 2.98 -3.45 -0.61
C PHE A 60 3.03 -2.31 -1.64
N ALA A 61 3.84 -1.28 -1.39
CA ALA A 61 3.99 -0.15 -2.31
C ALA A 61 4.45 -0.58 -3.71
N LEU A 62 5.44 -1.50 -3.78
CA LEU A 62 5.92 -2.06 -5.05
C LEU A 62 4.82 -2.83 -5.79
N ASN A 63 4.07 -3.66 -5.08
CA ASN A 63 2.99 -4.47 -5.66
C ASN A 63 1.83 -3.60 -6.17
N VAL A 64 1.42 -2.59 -5.40
CA VAL A 64 0.41 -1.62 -5.82
C VAL A 64 0.88 -0.84 -7.04
N GLY A 65 2.14 -0.41 -7.07
CA GLY A 65 2.73 0.25 -8.24
C GLY A 65 2.63 -0.61 -9.51
N LYS A 66 2.93 -1.90 -9.42
CA LYS A 66 2.78 -2.86 -10.53
C LYS A 66 1.32 -2.99 -11.00
N LEU A 67 0.37 -3.09 -10.06
CA LEU A 67 -1.06 -3.19 -10.38
C LEU A 67 -1.56 -1.94 -11.12
N ARG A 68 -1.14 -0.75 -10.66
CA ARG A 68 -1.47 0.54 -11.32
C ARG A 68 -0.91 0.63 -12.73
N LYS A 69 0.33 0.17 -12.94
CA LYS A 69 0.93 0.10 -14.29
C LYS A 69 0.17 -0.86 -15.21
N LYS A 70 -0.25 -2.02 -14.69
CA LYS A 70 -1.04 -3.01 -15.44
C LYS A 70 -2.42 -2.47 -15.85
N SER A 71 -3.11 -1.77 -14.94
CA SER A 71 -4.42 -1.19 -15.25
C SER A 71 -4.32 0.01 -16.22
N ALA A 72 -3.27 0.81 -16.12
CA ALA A 72 -2.99 1.89 -17.08
C ALA A 72 -2.76 1.34 -18.51
N LYS A 73 -1.94 0.29 -18.65
CA LYS A 73 -1.69 -0.38 -19.93
C LYS A 73 -2.98 -0.94 -20.56
N LYS A 74 -3.85 -1.57 -19.76
CA LYS A 74 -5.15 -2.11 -20.20
C LYS A 74 -6.15 -1.01 -20.61
N LYS A 75 -6.07 0.19 -20.02
CA LYS A 75 -6.87 1.35 -20.45
C LYS A 75 -6.36 1.93 -21.77
N SER A 76 -5.05 2.05 -21.93
CA SER A 76 -4.44 2.54 -23.17
C SER A 76 -4.81 1.67 -24.37
N SER A 77 -4.76 0.33 -24.21
CA SER A 77 -5.11 -0.62 -25.28
C SER A 77 -6.61 -0.69 -25.59
N ARG A 78 -7.48 -0.11 -24.75
CA ARG A 78 -8.93 -0.01 -24.98
C ARG A 78 -9.34 1.33 -25.60
N LYS A 79 -8.48 2.34 -25.53
CA LYS A 79 -8.73 3.68 -26.09
C LYS A 79 -8.23 3.81 -27.54
N SER A 80 -7.37 2.90 -27.99
CA SER A 80 -6.84 2.85 -29.35
C SER A 80 -7.55 1.81 -30.25
N LYS A 81 -8.75 1.39 -29.87
CA LYS A 81 -9.65 0.50 -30.62
C LYS A 81 -10.96 1.24 -30.81
#